data_AF-A0A662QEH2-F1
#
_entry.id   AF-A0A662QEH2-F1
#
_cell.length_a   1.000
_cell.length_b   1.000
_cell.length_c   1.000
_cell.angle_alpha   90.00
_cell.angle_beta   90.00
_cell.angle_gamma   90.00
#
_symmetry.space_group_name_H-M   'P 1'
#
loop_
_entity.id
_entity.type
_entity.pdbx_description
1 polymer ?
#
loop_
_entity_poly.entity_id
_entity_poly.type
_entity_poly.pdbx_seq_one_letter_code
_entity_poly.pdbx_strand_id
1 'polypeptide(L)' 'MASPHEEHRKLAERKLAFALFTVSSSRYKAKARGEPVDDISMRVAVEVIKKRGHQVVHEEIIDDDIEMI' A
#
# COMPACT_ATOMS: atom_id res chain seq x y z
N MET A 1 28.40 -25.92 -11.07
CA MET A 1 27.51 -25.81 -9.90
C MET A 1 27.16 -24.34 -9.77
N ALA A 2 25.87 -23.99 -9.66
CA ALA A 2 25.47 -22.60 -9.43
C ALA A 2 25.98 -22.16 -8.05
N SER A 3 26.43 -20.91 -7.93
CA SER A 3 26.87 -20.37 -6.65
C SER A 3 25.66 -20.27 -5.70
N PRO A 4 25.81 -20.45 -4.37
CA PRO A 4 24.73 -20.24 -3.40
C PRO A 4 24.01 -18.88 -3.57
N HIS A 5 24.74 -17.86 -4.02
CA HIS A 5 24.17 -16.54 -4.35
C HIS A 5 23.17 -16.58 -5.53
N GLU A 6 23.43 -17.41 -6.55
CA GLU A 6 22.56 -17.56 -7.72
C GLU A 6 21.28 -18.32 -7.38
N GLU A 7 21.39 -19.37 -6.55
CA GLU A 7 20.24 -20.11 -6.03
C GLU A 7 19.34 -19.25 -5.16
N HIS A 8 19.92 -18.47 -4.23
CA HIS A 8 19.16 -17.55 -3.38
C HIS A 8 18.40 -16.50 -4.20
N ARG A 9 19.03 -15.91 -5.23
CA ARG A 9 18.38 -14.94 -6.12
C ARG A 9 17.26 -15.56 -6.96
N LYS A 10 17.38 -16.83 -7.33
CA LYS A 10 16.39 -17.54 -8.13
C LYS A 10 15.14 -17.91 -7.30
N LEU A 11 15.35 -18.31 -6.05
CA LEU A 11 14.29 -18.76 -5.13
C LEU A 11 13.65 -17.63 -4.32
N ALA A 12 14.28 -16.46 -4.26
CA ALA A 12 13.75 -15.30 -3.53
C ALA A 12 12.32 -14.97 -3.98
N GLU A 13 11.44 -14.79 -3.00
CA GLU A 13 10.06 -14.39 -3.23
C GLU A 13 10.02 -12.98 -3.84
N ARG A 14 9.49 -12.90 -5.07
CA ARG A 14 9.51 -11.66 -5.87
C ARG A 14 8.24 -10.81 -5.68
N LYS A 15 7.28 -11.31 -4.91
CA LYS A 15 5.98 -10.67 -4.69
C LYS A 15 5.95 -10.09 -3.28
N LEU A 16 6.02 -8.77 -3.19
CA LEU A 16 5.88 -8.06 -1.92
C LEU A 16 4.42 -7.80 -1.60
N ALA A 17 4.09 -7.82 -0.31
CA ALA A 17 2.82 -7.37 0.24
C ALA A 17 2.96 -5.95 0.78
N PHE A 18 2.02 -5.07 0.41
CA PHE A 18 1.98 -3.67 0.83
C PHE A 18 0.72 -3.40 1.64
N ALA A 19 0.87 -2.74 2.78
CA ALA A 19 -0.20 -2.02 3.46
C ALA A 19 -0.06 -0.53 3.13
N LEU A 20 -1.16 0.12 2.74
CA LEU A 20 -1.17 1.51 2.33
C LEU A 20 -2.07 2.32 3.27
N PHE A 21 -1.57 3.47 3.69
CA PHE A 21 -2.27 4.42 4.54
C PHE A 21 -2.21 5.80 3.89
N THR A 22 -3.37 6.40 3.65
CA THR A 22 -3.45 7.83 3.31
C THR A 22 -3.65 8.63 4.57
N VAL A 23 -2.70 9.51 4.87
CA VAL A 23 -2.79 10.48 5.97
C VAL A 23 -3.49 11.74 5.45
N SER A 24 -4.71 12.01 5.91
CA SER A 24 -5.46 13.21 5.48
C SER A 24 -6.65 13.48 6.41
N SER A 25 -6.56 14.52 7.24
CA SER A 25 -7.64 14.94 8.15
C SER A 25 -8.97 15.25 7.45
N SER A 26 -8.95 15.88 6.26
CA SER A 26 -10.18 16.17 5.50
C SER A 26 -10.85 14.91 4.95
N ARG A 27 -10.09 13.98 4.37
CA ARG A 27 -10.60 12.71 3.85
C ARG A 27 -11.04 11.78 4.98
N TYR A 28 -10.30 11.77 6.08
CA TYR A 28 -10.66 11.00 7.27
C TYR A 28 -12.01 11.47 7.83
N LYS A 29 -12.20 12.79 8.01
CA LYS A 29 -13.49 13.35 8.47
C LYS A 29 -14.63 13.04 7.50
N ALA A 30 -14.40 13.14 6.19
CA ALA A 30 -15.40 12.77 5.19
C ALA A 30 -15.77 11.27 5.27
N LYS A 31 -14.77 10.37 5.34
CA LYS A 31 -14.97 8.92 5.54
C LYS A 31 -15.75 8.64 6.82
N ALA A 32 -15.40 9.29 7.94
CA ALA A 32 -16.09 9.14 9.22
C ALA A 32 -17.55 9.60 9.19
N ARG A 33 -17.89 10.57 8.34
CA ARG A 33 -19.27 11.02 8.09
C ARG A 33 -20.03 10.15 7.07
N GLY A 34 -19.40 9.13 6.50
CA GLY A 34 -19.99 8.29 5.45
C GLY A 34 -20.08 9.00 4.09
N GLU A 35 -19.36 10.10 3.90
CA GLU A 35 -19.29 10.79 2.62
C GLU A 35 -18.40 10.01 1.63
N PRO A 36 -18.71 10.05 0.33
CA PRO A 36 -17.84 9.47 -0.69
C PRO A 36 -16.51 10.22 -0.73
N VAL A 37 -15.40 9.48 -0.68
CA VAL A 37 -14.03 10.02 -0.77
C VAL A 37 -13.34 9.45 -2.00
N ASP A 38 -12.89 10.32 -2.92
CA ASP A 38 -12.00 9.93 -4.02
C ASP A 38 -10.54 10.13 -3.61
N ASP A 39 -9.87 9.05 -3.24
CA ASP A 39 -8.45 9.04 -2.93
C ASP A 39 -7.61 8.67 -4.17
N ILE A 40 -7.33 9.68 -4.98
CA ILE A 40 -6.53 9.54 -6.20
C ILE A 40 -5.13 8.98 -5.89
N SER A 41 -4.52 9.39 -4.77
CA SER A 41 -3.18 8.94 -4.38
C SER A 41 -3.18 7.44 -4.08
N MET A 42 -4.13 6.96 -3.27
CA MET A 42 -4.31 5.54 -2.99
C MET A 42 -4.53 4.75 -4.29
N ARG A 43 -5.45 5.21 -5.14
CA ARG A 43 -5.75 4.54 -6.42
C ARG A 43 -4.51 4.38 -7.30
N VAL A 44 -3.73 5.45 -7.46
CA VAL A 44 -2.48 5.41 -8.26
C VAL A 44 -1.45 4.47 -7.62
N ALA A 45 -1.29 4.50 -6.30
CA ALA A 45 -0.35 3.63 -5.60
C ALA A 45 -0.71 2.15 -5.79
N VAL A 46 -1.99 1.78 -5.59
CA VAL A 46 -2.51 0.43 -5.80
C VAL A 46 -2.29 -0.04 -7.24
N GLU A 47 -2.58 0.82 -8.22
CA GLU A 47 -2.38 0.50 -9.63
C GLU A 47 -0.91 0.21 -9.94
N VAL A 48 0.02 1.06 -9.48
CA VAL A 48 1.46 0.90 -9.72
C VAL A 48 2.00 -0.37 -9.05
N ILE A 49 1.58 -0.66 -7.82
CA ILE A 49 2.00 -1.86 -7.07
C ILE A 49 1.52 -3.12 -7.79
N LYS A 50 0.23 -3.18 -8.14
CA LYS A 50 -0.37 -4.34 -8.82
C LYS A 50 0.23 -4.53 -10.22
N LYS A 51 0.45 -3.46 -10.99
CA LYS A 51 1.11 -3.51 -12.31
C LYS A 51 2.52 -4.11 -12.26
N ARG A 52 3.23 -3.98 -11.14
CA ARG A 52 4.56 -4.57 -10.93
C ARG A 52 4.53 -6.00 -10.40
N GLY A 53 3.35 -6.61 -10.30
CA GLY A 53 3.18 -8.00 -9.84
C GLY A 53 3.24 -8.18 -8.33
N HIS A 54 3.12 -7.09 -7.57
CA HIS A 54 3.03 -7.11 -6.12
C HIS A 54 1.57 -7.05 -5.66
N GLN A 55 1.33 -7.22 -4.36
CA GLN A 55 -0.01 -7.22 -3.77
C GLN A 55 -0.18 -6.08 -2.76
N VAL A 56 -1.38 -5.49 -2.72
CA VAL A 56 -1.82 -4.60 -1.64
C VAL A 56 -2.78 -5.41 -0.77
N VAL A 57 -2.44 -5.54 0.51
CA VAL A 57 -3.19 -6.34 1.48
C VAL A 57 -4.07 -5.50 2.40
N HIS A 58 -3.83 -4.18 2.45
CA HIS A 58 -4.59 -3.24 3.28
C HIS A 58 -4.55 -1.84 2.67
N GLU A 59 -5.68 -1.15 2.75
CA GLU A 59 -5.89 0.22 2.28
C GLU A 59 -6.70 0.95 3.36
N GLU A 60 -6.16 2.03 3.91
CA GLU A 60 -6.82 2.79 4.98
C GLU A 60 -6.58 4.30 4.83
N ILE A 61 -7.50 5.11 5.35
CA ILE A 61 -7.36 6.56 5.45
C ILE A 61 -7.36 6.89 6.93
N ILE A 62 -6.31 7.56 7.39
CA ILE A 62 -6.11 7.96 8.79
C ILE A 62 -6.03 9.49 8.90
N ASP A 63 -6.29 10.02 10.10
CA ASP A 63 -6.11 11.45 10.38
C ASP A 63 -4.62 11.81 10.44
N ASP A 64 -4.29 13.10 10.43
CA ASP A 64 -2.92 13.61 10.56
C ASP A 64 -2.46 13.74 12.02
N ASP A 65 -3.30 13.32 12.97
CA ASP A 65 -2.95 13.17 14.38
C ASP A 65 -1.83 12.13 14.58
N ILE A 66 -0.85 12.48 15.42
CA ILE A 66 0.30 11.63 15.74
C ILE A 66 -0.10 10.33 16.43
N GLU A 67 -1.25 10.29 17.11
CA GLU A 67 -1.75 9.05 17.72
C GLU A 67 -2.28 8.04 16.69
N MET A 68 -2.51 8.48 15.45
CA MET A 68 -3.07 7.67 14.37
C MET A 68 -2.04 7.21 13.34
N ILE A 69 -0.79 7.71 13.39
CA ILE A 69 0.31 7.42 12.46
C ILE A 69 1.34 6.49 13.14
#